data_AF-A0A1V6CNR5-F1
#
_entry.id   AF-A0A1V6CNR5-F1
#
_cell.length_a   1.000
_cell.length_b   1.000
_cell.length_c   1.000
_cell.angle_alpha   90.00
_cell.angle_beta   90.00
_cell.angle_gamma   90.00
#
_symmetry.space_group_name_H-M   'P 1'
#
loop_
_entity.id
_entity.type
_entity.pdbx_description
1 polymer ?
#
loop_
_entity_poly.entity_id
_entity_poly.type
_entity_poly.pdbx_seq_one_letter_code
_entity_poly.pdbx_strand_id
1 'polypeptide(L)'
;MNPRTTFVHIQAYPHGLVEPSLLLWLTDHGFSPGNIYIGGVGHRGIVSGFNEMIRVALSSPFDTFLFAERDIRPNTAGHNTEPFLNELGGDIVCATYPCGNSHAWDHPDAFHTGLWRTTRAALLKIQPPWFTNDYADAMHIRPAGCECASFARKAIAAGLKIVRSGEADHTPSH
;
A
#
# COMPACT_ATOMS: atom_id res chain seq x y z
N MET A 1 8.62 -13.15 -2.88
CA MET A 1 8.36 -12.35 -4.11
C MET A 1 9.66 -12.20 -4.90
N ASN A 2 9.64 -12.01 -6.22
CA ASN A 2 10.88 -11.78 -6.99
C ASN A 2 11.07 -10.28 -7.27
N PRO A 3 12.08 -9.61 -6.68
CA PRO A 3 12.32 -8.17 -6.83
C PRO A 3 12.54 -7.73 -8.28
N ARG A 4 13.13 -8.58 -9.13
CA ARG A 4 13.44 -8.25 -10.53
C ARG A 4 12.22 -8.22 -11.45
N THR A 5 11.15 -8.88 -11.06
CA THR A 5 9.90 -8.98 -11.84
C THR A 5 8.73 -8.34 -11.11
N THR A 6 8.99 -7.56 -10.06
CA THR A 6 7.97 -6.83 -9.31
C THR A 6 7.99 -5.39 -9.70
N PHE A 7 6.82 -4.85 -10.04
CA PHE A 7 6.63 -3.42 -10.21
C PHE A 7 6.39 -2.77 -8.85
N VAL A 8 7.13 -1.70 -8.58
CA VAL A 8 7.02 -0.92 -7.36
C VAL A 8 6.39 0.42 -7.71
N HIS A 9 5.32 0.79 -7.01
CA HIS A 9 4.75 2.13 -7.11
C HIS A 9 4.81 2.83 -5.76
N ILE A 10 5.51 3.96 -5.72
CA ILE A 10 5.60 4.84 -4.55
C ILE A 10 4.64 6.02 -4.77
N GLN A 11 3.63 6.12 -3.91
CA GLN A 11 2.66 7.20 -3.95
C GLN A 11 3.25 8.45 -3.28
N ALA A 12 3.73 9.39 -4.09
CA ALA A 12 4.44 10.59 -3.66
C ALA A 12 3.60 11.87 -3.63
N TYR A 13 2.28 11.75 -3.52
CA TYR A 13 1.40 12.89 -3.29
C TYR A 13 1.76 13.62 -1.96
N PRO A 14 1.68 14.95 -1.89
CA PRO A 14 1.49 15.91 -2.99
C PRO A 14 2.80 16.40 -3.63
N HIS A 15 3.95 16.15 -3.01
CA HIS A 15 5.19 16.89 -3.29
C HIS A 15 6.23 16.14 -4.14
N GLY A 16 6.03 14.86 -4.42
CA GLY A 16 6.94 14.04 -5.23
C GLY A 16 8.20 13.58 -4.50
N LEU A 17 8.44 14.00 -3.25
CA LEU A 17 9.63 13.57 -2.50
C LEU A 17 9.36 12.23 -1.83
N VAL A 18 10.34 11.33 -1.91
CA VAL A 18 10.30 10.00 -1.30
C VAL A 18 11.37 9.91 -0.23
N GLU A 19 11.02 9.27 0.87
CA GLU A 19 11.91 8.97 1.98
C GLU A 19 13.11 8.11 1.52
N PRO A 20 14.36 8.59 1.71
CA PRO A 20 15.54 7.90 1.16
C PRO A 20 15.71 6.46 1.66
N SER A 21 15.34 6.18 2.92
CA SER A 21 15.45 4.84 3.49
C SER A 21 14.60 3.81 2.74
N LEU A 22 13.43 4.20 2.20
CA LEU A 22 12.62 3.33 1.36
C LEU A 22 13.32 2.96 0.06
N LEU A 23 13.93 3.94 -0.63
CA LEU A 23 14.64 3.69 -1.88
C LEU A 23 15.87 2.80 -1.66
N LEU A 24 16.64 3.07 -0.61
CA LEU A 24 17.79 2.26 -0.23
C LEU A 24 17.38 0.82 0.08
N TRP A 25 16.33 0.66 0.89
CA TRP A 25 15.79 -0.66 1.21
C TRP A 25 15.35 -1.43 -0.05
N LEU A 26 14.66 -0.78 -0.99
CA LEU A 26 14.30 -1.42 -2.26
C LEU A 26 15.54 -1.84 -3.06
N THR A 27 16.57 -0.99 -3.15
CA THR A 27 17.79 -1.32 -3.89
C THR A 27 18.59 -2.44 -3.23
N ASP A 28 18.68 -2.46 -1.90
CA ASP A 28 19.38 -3.50 -1.14
C ASP A 28 18.72 -4.88 -1.31
N HIS A 29 17.41 -4.89 -1.52
CA HIS A 29 16.63 -6.09 -1.83
C HIS A 29 16.63 -6.45 -3.33
N GLY A 30 17.38 -5.73 -4.15
CA GLY A 30 17.56 -6.04 -5.57
C GLY A 30 16.36 -5.69 -6.45
N PHE A 31 15.47 -4.79 -6.01
CA PHE A 31 14.48 -4.20 -6.91
C PHE A 31 15.18 -3.36 -7.97
N SER A 32 14.86 -3.61 -9.24
CA SER A 32 15.48 -2.88 -10.34
C SER A 32 14.96 -1.43 -10.38
N PRO A 33 15.82 -0.42 -10.55
CA PRO A 33 15.39 0.96 -10.74
C PRO A 33 14.36 1.13 -11.87
N GLY A 34 14.45 0.32 -12.92
CA GLY A 34 13.50 0.35 -14.05
C GLY A 34 12.09 -0.14 -13.70
N ASN A 35 11.91 -0.77 -12.54
CA ASN A 35 10.61 -1.25 -12.06
C ASN A 35 10.01 -0.34 -10.99
N ILE A 36 10.74 0.68 -10.54
CA ILE A 36 10.31 1.60 -9.49
C ILE A 36 9.71 2.84 -10.13
N TYR A 37 8.42 3.04 -9.89
CA TYR A 37 7.67 4.20 -10.36
C TYR A 37 7.29 5.09 -9.17
N ILE A 38 7.62 6.37 -9.27
CA ILE A 38 7.23 7.38 -8.28
C ILE A 38 6.08 8.19 -8.89
N GLY A 39 4.87 7.98 -8.36
CA GLY A 39 3.63 8.56 -8.87
C GLY A 39 2.97 9.53 -7.89
N GLY A 40 1.77 10.01 -8.22
CA GLY A 40 0.93 10.77 -7.28
C GLY A 40 1.10 12.29 -7.30
N VAL A 41 2.09 12.83 -8.01
CA VAL A 41 2.25 14.28 -8.19
C VAL A 41 1.10 14.83 -9.05
N GLY A 42 0.42 15.87 -8.56
CA GLY A 42 -0.66 16.54 -9.29
C GLY A 42 -2.06 15.92 -9.17
N HIS A 43 -2.21 14.76 -8.53
CA HIS A 43 -3.52 14.20 -8.22
C HIS A 43 -4.18 14.97 -7.07
N ARG A 44 -5.48 15.30 -7.20
CA ARG A 44 -6.24 15.88 -6.10
C ARG A 44 -6.93 14.77 -5.30
N GLY A 45 -6.55 14.66 -4.03
CA GLY A 45 -7.14 13.72 -3.07
C GLY A 45 -6.47 12.34 -3.08
N ILE A 46 -6.31 11.78 -1.88
CA ILE A 46 -5.57 10.53 -1.65
C ILE A 46 -6.23 9.33 -2.33
N VAL A 47 -7.57 9.24 -2.32
CA VAL A 47 -8.34 8.18 -2.99
C VAL A 47 -8.10 8.15 -4.50
N SER A 48 -8.06 9.31 -5.15
CA SER A 48 -7.77 9.41 -6.58
C SER A 48 -6.36 8.89 -6.86
N GLY A 49 -5.39 9.24 -6.01
CA GLY A 49 -4.02 8.76 -6.09
C GLY A 49 -3.90 7.24 -5.94
N PHE A 50 -4.57 6.64 -4.96
CA PHE A 50 -4.53 5.19 -4.77
C PHE A 50 -5.22 4.40 -5.89
N ASN A 51 -6.32 4.91 -6.44
CA ASN A 51 -6.94 4.28 -7.61
C ASN A 51 -6.04 4.40 -8.85
N GLU A 52 -5.38 5.54 -9.04
CA GLU A 52 -4.43 5.73 -10.13
C GLU A 52 -3.23 4.78 -10.00
N MET A 53 -2.69 4.65 -8.79
CA MET A 53 -1.59 3.72 -8.49
C MET A 53 -1.92 2.28 -8.94
N ILE A 54 -3.13 1.80 -8.64
CA ILE A 54 -3.58 0.47 -9.11
C ILE A 54 -3.76 0.46 -10.63
N ARG A 55 -4.34 1.50 -11.22
CA ARG A 55 -4.52 1.61 -12.68
C ARG A 55 -3.18 1.53 -13.42
N VAL A 56 -2.17 2.25 -12.94
CA VAL A 56 -0.80 2.23 -13.48
C VAL A 56 -0.20 0.83 -13.35
N ALA A 57 -0.27 0.22 -12.17
CA ALA A 57 0.23 -1.15 -11.97
C ALA A 57 -0.42 -2.16 -12.93
N LEU A 58 -1.75 -2.12 -13.10
CA LEU A 58 -2.47 -3.01 -14.01
C LEU A 58 -2.18 -2.72 -15.49
N SER A 59 -1.79 -1.50 -15.85
CA SER A 59 -1.34 -1.16 -17.21
C SER A 59 0.09 -1.59 -17.53
N SER A 60 0.90 -1.87 -16.50
CA SER A 60 2.27 -2.35 -16.63
C SER A 60 2.32 -3.81 -17.14
N PRO A 61 3.47 -4.34 -17.61
CA PRO A 61 3.61 -5.74 -18.00
C PRO A 61 3.84 -6.71 -16.83
N PHE A 62 3.85 -6.24 -15.58
CA PHE A 62 4.23 -7.04 -14.40
C PHE A 62 3.02 -7.76 -13.77
N ASP A 63 3.27 -8.86 -13.06
CA ASP A 63 2.22 -9.62 -12.36
C ASP A 63 2.28 -9.51 -10.84
N THR A 64 3.40 -9.05 -10.30
CA THR A 64 3.58 -8.80 -8.87
C THR A 64 3.80 -7.32 -8.64
N PHE A 65 3.15 -6.81 -7.59
CA PHE A 65 3.14 -5.39 -7.28
C PHE A 65 3.54 -5.16 -5.83
N LEU A 66 4.37 -4.15 -5.59
CA LEU A 66 4.62 -3.55 -4.30
C LEU A 66 4.19 -2.08 -4.37
N PHE A 67 3.47 -1.65 -3.37
CA PHE A 67 2.96 -0.31 -3.22
C PHE A 67 3.47 0.27 -1.91
N ALA A 68 3.92 1.52 -1.96
CA ALA A 68 4.39 2.22 -0.79
C ALA A 68 3.92 3.68 -0.76
N GLU A 69 3.62 4.19 0.42
CA GLU A 69 3.55 5.63 0.67
C GLU A 69 4.96 6.21 0.81
N ARG A 70 5.07 7.49 0.50
CA ARG A 70 6.34 8.20 0.33
C ARG A 70 7.18 8.33 1.60
N ASP A 71 6.56 8.24 2.77
CA ASP A 71 7.11 8.49 4.10
C ASP A 71 7.26 7.20 4.92
N ILE A 72 7.04 6.04 4.30
CA ILE A 72 7.41 4.75 4.89
C ILE A 72 8.92 4.65 5.02
N ARG A 73 9.35 4.12 6.17
CA ARG A 73 10.74 3.81 6.50
C ARG A 73 10.88 2.33 6.89
N PRO A 74 11.33 1.47 5.96
CA PRO A 74 11.62 0.08 6.28
C PRO A 74 12.85 -0.04 7.17
N ASN A 75 12.86 -1.02 8.08
CA ASN A 75 14.00 -1.36 8.95
C ASN A 75 14.58 -0.19 9.78
N THR A 76 13.78 0.84 10.08
CA THR A 76 14.16 1.94 10.97
C THR A 76 13.49 1.83 12.33
N ALA A 77 13.96 2.60 13.32
CA ALA A 77 13.36 2.70 14.66
C ALA A 77 13.17 1.36 15.41
N GLY A 78 13.97 0.34 15.08
CA GLY A 78 13.89 -0.99 15.70
C GLY A 78 12.85 -1.93 15.06
N HIS A 79 12.18 -1.51 13.99
CA HIS A 79 11.23 -2.34 13.26
C HIS A 79 11.92 -3.33 12.31
N ASN A 80 11.29 -4.47 12.07
CA ASN A 80 11.77 -5.50 11.15
C ASN A 80 10.79 -5.70 9.99
N THR A 81 11.13 -5.16 8.82
CA THR A 81 10.31 -5.25 7.61
C THR A 81 10.54 -6.56 6.85
N GLU A 82 11.59 -7.34 7.15
CA GLU A 82 11.95 -8.54 6.36
C GLU A 82 10.87 -9.61 6.20
N PRO A 83 10.02 -9.90 7.21
CA PRO A 83 8.94 -10.89 7.04
C PRO A 83 7.97 -10.50 5.92
N PHE A 84 7.75 -9.20 5.69
CA PHE A 84 6.88 -8.68 4.63
C PHE A 84 7.23 -9.25 3.24
N LEU A 85 8.52 -9.25 2.87
CA LEU A 85 8.97 -9.70 1.55
C LEU A 85 8.83 -11.21 1.35
N ASN A 86 8.95 -11.95 2.45
CA ASN A 86 9.02 -13.40 2.48
C ASN A 86 7.66 -14.08 2.77
N GLU A 87 6.65 -13.33 3.22
CA GLU A 87 5.33 -13.85 3.56
C GLU A 87 4.71 -14.71 2.44
N LEU A 88 4.23 -15.90 2.82
CA LEU A 88 3.64 -16.88 1.91
C LEU A 88 2.19 -17.13 2.32
N GLY A 89 1.26 -16.92 1.40
CA GLY A 89 -0.15 -17.31 1.61
C GLY A 89 -1.10 -16.18 1.98
N GLY A 90 -0.74 -14.91 1.72
CA GLY A 90 -1.69 -13.81 1.55
C GLY A 90 -1.80 -13.42 0.07
N ASP A 91 -3.02 -13.15 -0.40
CA ASP A 91 -3.24 -12.53 -1.72
C ASP A 91 -2.81 -11.05 -1.70
N ILE A 92 -3.01 -10.42 -0.54
CA ILE A 92 -2.58 -9.07 -0.21
C ILE A 92 -1.77 -9.19 1.08
N VAL A 93 -0.56 -8.65 1.08
CA VAL A 93 0.30 -8.60 2.27
C VAL A 93 0.60 -7.15 2.58
N CYS A 94 0.44 -6.71 3.83
CA CYS A 94 0.87 -5.39 4.28
C CYS A 94 1.81 -5.47 5.49
N ALA A 95 2.72 -4.51 5.59
CA ALA A 95 3.50 -4.30 6.81
C ALA A 95 2.67 -3.46 7.79
N THR A 96 2.83 -3.73 9.08
CA THR A 96 2.28 -2.86 10.12
C THR A 96 3.20 -1.67 10.37
N TYR A 97 2.66 -0.60 10.95
CA TYR A 97 3.43 0.58 11.33
C TYR A 97 2.66 1.42 12.35
N PRO A 98 3.36 2.26 13.15
CA PRO A 98 2.69 3.19 14.06
C PRO A 98 1.73 4.10 13.30
N CYS A 99 0.47 4.10 13.74
CA CYS A 99 -0.56 5.03 13.27
C CYS A 99 -0.88 6.01 14.40
N GLY A 100 -1.37 7.21 14.08
CA GLY A 100 -1.83 8.17 15.10
C GLY A 100 -2.95 7.64 16.02
N ASN A 101 -3.53 6.49 15.69
CA ASN A 101 -4.49 5.74 16.49
C ASN A 101 -3.90 4.37 16.88
N SER A 102 -3.79 4.10 18.18
CA SER A 102 -3.28 2.83 18.73
C SER A 102 -4.12 1.61 18.34
N HIS A 103 -5.38 1.81 17.97
CA HIS A 103 -6.33 0.76 17.60
C HIS A 103 -6.41 0.51 16.08
N ALA A 104 -5.53 1.14 15.29
CA ALA A 104 -5.59 1.08 13.82
C ALA A 104 -5.43 -0.34 13.25
N TRP A 105 -4.87 -1.27 14.04
CA TRP A 105 -4.59 -2.64 13.65
C TRP A 105 -5.41 -3.69 14.43
N ASP A 106 -6.32 -3.29 15.32
CA ASP A 106 -7.02 -4.22 16.22
C ASP A 106 -7.95 -5.20 15.49
N HIS A 107 -8.59 -4.74 14.41
CA HIS A 107 -9.45 -5.61 13.61
C HIS A 107 -8.60 -6.60 12.81
N PRO A 108 -8.88 -7.91 12.74
CA PRO A 108 -8.03 -8.88 12.04
C PRO A 108 -7.81 -8.55 10.55
N ASP A 109 -8.82 -7.97 9.92
CA ASP A 109 -8.80 -7.59 8.51
C ASP A 109 -8.29 -6.17 8.23
N ALA A 110 -7.84 -5.42 9.24
CA ALA A 110 -7.35 -4.06 9.00
C ALA A 110 -6.15 -4.06 8.04
N PHE A 111 -6.19 -3.10 7.13
CA PHE A 111 -5.24 -2.88 6.06
C PHE A 111 -5.04 -1.37 5.95
N HIS A 112 -3.80 -0.96 5.73
CA HIS A 112 -3.44 0.43 5.44
C HIS A 112 -2.42 0.46 4.31
N THR A 113 -2.45 1.53 3.52
CA THR A 113 -1.74 1.66 2.24
C THR A 113 -0.26 1.96 2.35
N GLY A 114 0.27 2.14 3.57
CA GLY A 114 1.65 2.50 3.84
C GLY A 114 2.63 1.61 3.09
N LEU A 115 2.70 0.31 3.39
CA LEU A 115 3.55 -0.62 2.64
C LEU A 115 2.82 -1.94 2.44
N TRP A 116 2.55 -2.27 1.18
CA TRP A 116 1.83 -3.49 0.84
C TRP A 116 2.22 -4.07 -0.51
N ARG A 117 1.88 -5.34 -0.72
CA ARG A 117 2.14 -6.04 -1.98
C ARG A 117 1.01 -7.00 -2.31
N THR A 118 0.87 -7.28 -3.60
CA THR A 118 -0.17 -8.17 -4.12
C THR A 118 0.20 -8.67 -5.52
N THR A 119 -0.75 -9.30 -6.19
CA THR A 119 -0.62 -9.78 -7.57
C THR A 119 -1.68 -9.14 -8.47
N ARG A 120 -1.42 -9.15 -9.78
CA ARG A 120 -2.41 -8.83 -10.81
C ARG A 120 -3.69 -9.64 -10.66
N ALA A 121 -3.56 -10.95 -10.45
CA ALA A 121 -4.70 -11.83 -10.29
C ALA A 121 -5.59 -11.44 -9.11
N ALA A 122 -5.00 -11.01 -7.98
CA ALA A 122 -5.74 -10.51 -6.83
C ALA A 122 -6.44 -9.17 -7.13
N LEU A 123 -5.71 -8.19 -7.69
CA LEU A 123 -6.30 -6.88 -8.01
C LEU A 123 -7.45 -6.97 -9.03
N LEU A 124 -7.37 -7.90 -10.00
CA LEU A 124 -8.44 -8.11 -11.00
C LEU A 124 -9.70 -8.75 -10.43
N LYS A 125 -9.65 -9.36 -9.25
CA LYS A 125 -10.85 -9.87 -8.54
C LYS A 125 -11.63 -8.74 -7.86
N ILE A 126 -10.99 -7.61 -7.59
CA ILE A 126 -11.60 -6.44 -6.94
C ILE A 126 -12.17 -5.52 -8.02
N GLN A 127 -13.48 -5.27 -7.96
CA GLN A 127 -14.12 -4.36 -8.90
C GLN A 127 -13.70 -2.90 -8.64
N PRO A 128 -13.30 -2.14 -9.69
CA PRO A 128 -13.01 -0.72 -9.55
C PRO A 128 -14.30 0.10 -9.26
N PRO A 129 -14.20 1.25 -8.60
CA PRO A 129 -13.00 1.82 -7.99
C PRO A 129 -12.53 0.98 -6.79
N TRP A 130 -11.22 0.78 -6.67
CA TRP A 130 -10.61 -0.04 -5.61
C TRP A 130 -10.73 0.63 -4.25
N PHE A 131 -10.45 1.94 -4.18
CA PHE A 131 -10.60 2.75 -2.97
C PHE A 131 -11.79 3.70 -3.12
N THR A 132 -12.59 3.84 -2.07
CA THR A 132 -13.70 4.82 -1.98
C THR A 132 -13.69 5.52 -0.63
N ASN A 133 -14.16 6.77 -0.62
CA ASN A 133 -14.58 7.42 0.62
C ASN A 133 -16.00 6.96 0.93
N ASP A 134 -16.15 6.22 2.02
CA ASP A 134 -17.46 5.80 2.50
C ASP A 134 -17.92 6.77 3.58
N TYR A 135 -19.19 7.16 3.56
CA TYR A 135 -19.76 8.12 4.50
C TYR A 135 -20.93 7.50 5.27
N ALA A 136 -21.04 7.84 6.55
CA ALA A 136 -22.09 7.34 7.45
C ALA A 136 -23.41 8.12 7.30
N ASP A 137 -23.43 9.18 6.50
CA ASP A 137 -24.59 10.01 6.22
C ASP A 137 -24.68 10.39 4.75
N ALA A 138 -25.90 10.69 4.30
CA ALA A 138 -26.19 11.08 2.93
C ALA A 138 -25.66 12.48 2.56
N MET A 139 -25.25 13.28 3.54
CA MET A 139 -24.64 14.60 3.31
C MET A 139 -23.13 14.50 3.06
N HIS A 140 -22.54 13.31 3.21
CA HIS A 140 -21.11 13.04 3.05
C HIS A 140 -20.22 13.89 3.98
N ILE A 141 -20.70 14.16 5.20
CA ILE A 141 -19.97 14.96 6.18
C ILE A 141 -19.16 14.07 7.11
N ARG A 142 -19.70 12.92 7.53
CA ARG A 142 -19.01 12.00 8.44
C ARG A 142 -18.50 10.78 7.70
N PRO A 143 -17.18 10.58 7.64
CA PRO A 143 -16.61 9.33 7.14
C PRO A 143 -17.14 8.14 7.92
N ALA A 144 -17.47 7.04 7.24
CA ALA A 144 -17.80 5.75 7.86
C ALA A 144 -16.54 4.95 8.21
N GLY A 145 -15.39 5.32 7.65
CA GLY A 145 -14.08 4.70 7.87
C GLY A 145 -13.03 5.35 6.97
N CYS A 146 -11.78 4.90 7.09
CA CYS A 146 -10.74 5.28 6.13
C CYS A 146 -10.95 4.56 4.79
N GLU A 147 -10.44 5.14 3.72
CA GLU A 147 -10.42 4.59 2.37
C GLU A 147 -9.72 3.21 2.31
N CYS A 148 -8.76 2.95 3.19
CA CYS A 148 -8.10 1.65 3.29
C CYS A 148 -9.07 0.55 3.73
N ALA A 149 -10.03 0.88 4.60
CA ALA A 149 -11.09 -0.06 5.02
C ALA A 149 -12.05 -0.40 3.87
N SER A 150 -12.32 0.56 2.97
CA SER A 150 -13.09 0.32 1.74
C SER A 150 -12.41 -0.74 0.86
N PHE A 151 -11.11 -0.59 0.62
CA PHE A 151 -10.34 -1.56 -0.16
C PHE A 151 -10.33 -2.94 0.49
N ALA A 152 -10.04 -3.01 1.79
CA ALA A 152 -10.00 -4.26 2.54
C ALA A 152 -11.33 -5.03 2.45
N ARG A 153 -12.44 -4.33 2.68
CA ARG A 153 -13.79 -4.90 2.60
C ARG A 153 -14.09 -5.47 1.21
N LYS A 154 -13.70 -4.77 0.14
CA LYS A 154 -13.88 -5.25 -1.23
C LYS A 154 -12.98 -6.46 -1.55
N ALA A 155 -11.74 -6.45 -1.06
CA ALA A 155 -10.84 -7.59 -1.21
C ALA A 155 -11.40 -8.85 -0.54
N ILE A 156 -11.91 -8.72 0.69
CA ILE A 156 -12.51 -9.82 1.44
C ILE A 156 -13.81 -10.30 0.78
N ALA A 157 -14.65 -9.37 0.31
CA ALA A 157 -15.85 -9.72 -0.47
C ALA A 157 -15.52 -10.47 -1.78
N ALA A 158 -14.33 -10.24 -2.35
CA ALA A 158 -13.80 -10.97 -3.49
C ALA A 158 -13.12 -12.30 -3.11
N GLY A 159 -13.18 -12.71 -1.85
CA GLY A 159 -12.60 -13.95 -1.34
C GLY A 159 -11.08 -13.92 -1.22
N LEU A 160 -10.47 -12.73 -1.15
CA LEU A 160 -9.02 -12.58 -0.99
C LEU A 160 -8.63 -12.59 0.48
N LYS A 161 -7.47 -13.16 0.76
CA LYS A 161 -6.88 -13.16 2.10
C LYS A 161 -5.87 -12.02 2.25
N ILE A 162 -6.11 -11.16 3.24
CA ILE A 162 -5.17 -10.12 3.67
C ILE A 162 -4.31 -10.68 4.81
N VAL A 163 -3.00 -10.51 4.72
CA VAL A 163 -2.03 -10.93 5.74
C VAL A 163 -1.18 -9.74 6.14
N ARG A 164 -0.86 -9.67 7.44
CA ARG A 164 0.11 -8.71 7.97
C ARG A 164 1.41 -9.43 8.23
N SER A 165 2.51 -8.86 7.76
CA SER A 165 3.83 -9.44 7.96
C SER A 165 4.88 -8.36 7.89
N GLY A 166 5.77 -8.34 8.89
CA GLY A 166 6.78 -7.30 9.06
C GLY A 166 6.20 -5.99 9.58
N GLU A 167 7.12 -5.13 10.02
CA GLU A 167 6.83 -3.81 10.57
C GLU A 167 7.73 -2.76 9.92
N ALA A 168 7.19 -1.57 9.70
CA ALA A 168 7.90 -0.39 9.21
C ALA A 168 7.59 0.82 10.10
N ASP A 169 8.32 1.92 9.92
CA ASP A 169 7.95 3.22 10.48
C ASP A 169 7.20 4.06 9.43
N HIS A 170 6.29 4.91 9.91
CA HIS A 170 5.50 5.85 9.12
C HIS A 170 5.36 7.21 9.84
N THR A 171 6.28 7.49 10.77
CA THR A 171 6.28 8.77 11.49
C THR A 171 6.57 9.89 10.49
N PRO A 172 5.69 10.90 10.32
CA PRO A 172 5.95 11.97 9.37
C PRO A 172 7.29 12.65 9.67
N SER A 173 8.17 12.79 8.66
CA SER A 173 9.32 13.69 8.78
C SER A 173 8.81 15.12 8.78
N HIS A 174 9.16 15.89 9.83
CA HIS A 174 8.85 17.32 9.94
C HIS A 174 9.54 18.15 8.85
#